data_AF-A0A2D7VZT8-F1
#
_entry.id   AF-A0A2D7VZT8-F1
#
_cell.length_a   1.000
_cell.length_b   1.000
_cell.length_c   1.000
_cell.angle_alpha   90.00
_cell.angle_beta   90.00
_cell.angle_gamma   90.00
#
_symmetry.space_group_name_H-M   'P 1'
#
loop_
_entity.id
_entity.type
_entity.pdbx_description
1 polymer ?
#
loop_
_entity_poly.entity_id
_entity_poly.type
_entity_poly.pdbx_seq_one_letter_code
_entity_poly.pdbx_strand_id
1 'polypeptide(L)'
;MANKVYGPKLYEHKLGNRKYDFEGDIDRVIVDTQEKAEAIIKTALQDTIEDAQTPVAKGGRMRVLTGFLRSSGVSTLNALPSGVSKGDKKKTYVWDGESVGITLSKLKTGDTFYFGWTANYALIREAYDGFLETALQNWQKHINNATQKLKNK
;
A
#
# COMPACT_ATOMS: atom_id res chain seq x y z
N MET A 1 12.51 26.89 15.65
CA MET A 1 13.21 25.75 15.01
C MET A 1 13.35 24.66 16.05
N ALA A 2 12.63 23.55 15.89
CA ALA A 2 12.67 22.41 16.80
C ALA A 2 13.43 21.28 16.10
N ASN A 3 14.54 20.82 16.69
CA ASN A 3 15.26 19.66 16.20
C ASN A 3 15.34 18.61 17.32
N LYS A 4 14.66 17.50 17.05
CA LYS A 4 14.69 16.22 17.76
C LYS A 4 16.11 15.66 17.79
N VAL A 5 16.49 15.02 18.89
CA VAL A 5 17.63 14.08 18.90
C VAL A 5 17.12 12.71 19.27
N TYR A 6 17.30 11.79 18.32
CA TYR A 6 16.94 10.38 18.33
C TYR A 6 17.98 9.55 19.11
N GLY A 7 17.50 8.49 19.80
CA GLY A 7 18.30 7.30 20.15
C GLY A 7 18.37 6.95 21.65
N PRO A 8 17.89 5.76 22.09
CA PRO A 8 17.98 5.35 23.49
C PRO A 8 19.38 4.80 23.83
N LYS A 9 19.94 5.28 24.95
CA LYS A 9 21.22 4.85 25.51
C LYS A 9 21.08 3.55 26.32
N LEU A 10 22.12 2.73 26.19
CA LEU A 10 22.41 1.44 26.81
C LEU A 10 22.21 1.40 28.33
N TYR A 11 21.79 0.21 28.78
CA TYR A 11 21.55 -0.21 30.16
C TYR A 11 22.73 0.07 31.10
N GLU A 12 22.50 0.87 32.14
CA GLU A 12 23.36 0.93 33.32
C GLU A 12 22.53 0.71 34.59
N HIS A 13 22.97 -0.26 35.38
CA HIS A 13 22.40 -0.66 36.65
C HIS A 13 23.01 0.22 37.75
N LYS A 14 22.32 1.29 38.21
CA LYS A 14 22.63 1.96 39.48
C LYS A 14 21.37 2.45 40.21
N LEU A 15 21.37 2.16 41.51
CA LEU A 15 20.40 2.54 42.54
C LEU A 15 20.00 4.01 42.46
N GLY A 16 18.70 4.27 42.25
CA GLY A 16 18.13 5.62 42.25
C GLY A 16 16.79 5.70 41.50
N ASN A 17 15.69 5.38 42.18
CA ASN A 17 14.29 5.75 41.87
C ASN A 17 13.80 5.76 40.40
N ARG A 18 14.34 4.89 39.53
CA ARG A 18 13.69 4.54 38.26
C ARG A 18 13.50 3.03 38.20
N LYS A 19 12.24 2.63 38.26
CA LYS A 19 11.79 1.24 38.12
C LYS A 19 12.00 0.86 36.64
N TYR A 20 13.01 0.05 36.35
CA TYR A 20 13.18 -0.53 35.03
C TYR A 20 12.08 -1.57 34.84
N ASP A 21 11.23 -1.33 33.85
CA ASP A 21 10.10 -2.19 33.53
C ASP A 21 10.40 -2.91 32.22
N PHE A 22 11.00 -4.09 32.34
CA PHE A 22 11.33 -4.95 31.19
C PHE A 22 10.08 -5.30 30.39
N GLU A 23 8.92 -5.45 31.03
CA GLU A 23 7.64 -5.69 30.36
C GLU A 23 7.27 -4.47 29.48
N GLY A 24 7.41 -3.26 30.02
CA GLY A 24 7.21 -2.02 29.27
C GLY A 24 8.24 -1.76 28.15
N ASP A 25 9.45 -2.32 28.21
CA ASP A 25 10.40 -2.33 27.09
C ASP A 25 9.97 -3.31 25.98
N ILE A 26 9.50 -4.51 26.35
CA ILE A 26 8.97 -5.51 25.42
C ILE A 26 7.76 -4.94 24.66
N ASP A 27 6.79 -4.38 25.38
CA ASP A 27 5.57 -3.83 24.77
C ASP A 27 5.90 -2.75 23.74
N ARG A 28 6.87 -1.88 24.04
CA ARG A 28 7.33 -0.84 23.10
C ARG A 28 7.92 -1.43 21.83
N VAL A 29 8.74 -2.48 21.93
CA VAL A 29 9.33 -3.15 20.76
C VAL A 29 8.25 -3.83 19.92
N ILE A 30 7.25 -4.45 20.56
CA ILE A 30 6.13 -5.10 19.87
C ILE A 30 5.33 -4.06 19.08
N VAL A 31 4.93 -2.96 19.73
CA VAL A 31 4.15 -1.89 19.09
C VAL A 31 4.92 -1.26 17.92
N ASP A 32 6.19 -0.90 18.13
CA ASP A 32 7.04 -0.33 17.08
C ASP A 32 7.21 -1.29 15.89
N THR A 33 7.37 -2.59 16.16
CA THR A 33 7.50 -3.61 15.10
C THR A 33 6.20 -3.72 14.30
N GLN A 34 5.04 -3.71 14.97
CA GLN A 34 3.74 -3.77 14.32
C GLN A 34 3.50 -2.53 13.44
N GLU A 35 3.76 -1.33 13.96
CA GLU A 35 3.59 -0.08 13.20
C GLU A 35 4.49 -0.04 11.97
N LYS A 36 5.75 -0.48 12.10
CA LYS A 36 6.68 -0.58 10.97
C LYS A 36 6.22 -1.59 9.93
N ALA A 37 5.78 -2.76 10.36
CA ALA A 37 5.27 -3.80 9.46
C ALA A 37 4.04 -3.29 8.68
N GLU A 38 3.09 -2.66 9.36
CA GLU A 38 1.92 -2.07 8.72
C GLU A 38 2.30 -0.97 7.72
N ALA A 39 3.22 -0.07 8.09
CA ALA A 39 3.67 0.98 7.20
C ALA A 39 4.37 0.43 5.95
N ILE A 40 5.19 -0.61 6.09
CA ILE A 40 5.85 -1.30 4.96
C ILE A 40 4.80 -1.92 4.03
N ILE A 41 3.86 -2.68 4.59
CA ILE A 41 2.81 -3.36 3.80
C ILE A 41 1.94 -2.34 3.08
N LYS A 42 1.47 -1.29 3.78
CA LYS A 42 0.66 -0.20 3.18
C LYS A 42 1.40 0.45 2.01
N THR A 43 2.69 0.75 2.19
CA THR A 43 3.52 1.37 1.15
C THR A 43 3.74 0.43 -0.03
N ALA A 44 4.01 -0.86 0.22
CA ALA A 44 4.23 -1.84 -0.84
C ALA A 44 2.94 -2.12 -1.64
N LEU A 45 1.78 -2.16 -0.99
CA LEU A 45 0.49 -2.28 -1.65
C LEU A 45 0.21 -1.06 -2.53
N GLN A 46 0.44 0.15 -2.02
CA GLN A 46 0.32 1.38 -2.81
C GLN A 46 1.23 1.33 -4.06
N ASP A 47 2.52 1.01 -3.88
CA ASP A 47 3.48 0.93 -4.98
C ASP A 47 3.08 -0.15 -6.01
N THR A 48 2.52 -1.29 -5.57
CA THR A 48 2.02 -2.37 -6.45
C THR A 48 0.83 -1.90 -7.28
N ILE A 49 -0.12 -1.20 -6.66
CA ILE A 49 -1.30 -0.66 -7.35
C ILE A 49 -0.89 0.42 -8.34
N GLU A 50 0.06 1.27 -7.98
CA GLU A 50 0.59 2.30 -8.88
C GLU A 50 1.27 1.69 -10.10
N ASP A 51 2.07 0.63 -9.92
CA ASP A 51 2.69 -0.12 -11.02
C ASP A 51 1.60 -0.72 -11.94
N ALA A 52 0.63 -1.45 -11.35
CA ALA A 52 -0.48 -2.05 -12.09
C ALA A 52 -1.34 -1.01 -12.83
N GLN A 53 -1.48 0.20 -12.29
CA GLN A 53 -2.24 1.29 -12.88
C GLN A 53 -1.42 2.16 -13.86
N THR A 54 -0.15 1.86 -14.10
CA THR A 54 0.73 2.66 -14.97
C THR A 54 0.38 2.44 -16.44
N PRO A 55 -0.04 3.50 -17.17
CA PRO A 55 -0.42 3.37 -18.57
C PRO A 55 0.73 2.90 -19.46
N VAL A 56 0.41 2.20 -20.56
CA VAL A 56 1.39 1.84 -21.60
C VAL A 56 2.16 3.05 -22.12
N ALA A 57 1.49 4.18 -22.32
CA ALA A 57 2.12 5.43 -22.76
C ALA A 57 3.15 6.01 -21.76
N LYS A 58 3.18 5.49 -20.51
CA LYS A 58 4.14 5.86 -19.46
C LYS A 58 5.10 4.71 -19.14
N GLY A 59 5.18 3.69 -20.00
CA GLY A 59 6.07 2.54 -19.82
C GLY A 59 5.50 1.39 -18.97
N GLY A 60 4.24 1.48 -18.53
CA GLY A 60 3.56 0.39 -17.83
C GLY A 60 2.81 -0.54 -18.79
N ARG A 61 1.82 -1.27 -18.26
CA ARG A 61 1.04 -2.26 -19.02
C ARG A 61 -0.46 -1.98 -19.05
N MET A 62 -0.93 -0.97 -18.31
CA MET A 62 -2.35 -0.61 -18.28
C MET A 62 -2.77 0.06 -19.60
N ARG A 63 -3.70 -0.56 -20.33
CA ARG A 63 -4.25 0.04 -21.55
C ARG A 63 -5.26 1.14 -21.21
N VAL A 64 -5.11 2.29 -21.85
CA VAL A 64 -6.00 3.44 -21.66
C VAL A 64 -6.58 3.85 -23.00
N LEU A 65 -7.90 3.66 -23.17
CA LEU A 65 -8.66 4.22 -24.29
C LEU A 65 -9.53 5.38 -23.80
N THR A 66 -10.65 5.08 -23.14
CA THR A 66 -11.47 6.09 -22.46
C THR A 66 -11.00 6.36 -21.03
N GLY A 67 -10.09 5.53 -20.50
CA GLY A 67 -9.67 5.54 -19.10
C GLY A 67 -10.57 4.73 -18.17
N PHE A 68 -11.72 4.21 -18.64
CA PHE A 68 -12.68 3.54 -17.76
C PHE A 68 -12.10 2.31 -17.04
N LEU A 69 -11.34 1.47 -17.75
CA LEU A 69 -10.68 0.31 -17.13
C LEU A 69 -9.88 0.76 -15.90
N ARG A 70 -8.93 1.68 -16.11
CA ARG A 70 -8.07 2.21 -15.07
C ARG A 70 -8.87 2.86 -13.94
N SER A 71 -9.86 3.68 -14.28
CA SER A 71 -10.71 4.37 -13.29
C SER A 71 -11.63 3.43 -12.50
N SER A 72 -11.91 2.23 -13.03
CA SER A 72 -12.78 1.24 -12.38
C SER A 72 -12.08 0.45 -11.27
N GLY A 73 -10.80 0.74 -11.00
CA GLY A 73 -10.06 0.19 -9.88
C GLY A 73 -10.68 0.61 -8.56
N VAL A 74 -10.90 -0.33 -7.66
CA VAL A 74 -11.53 -0.08 -6.37
C VAL A 74 -10.79 -0.88 -5.31
N SER A 75 -10.48 -0.24 -4.19
CA SER A 75 -9.95 -0.87 -3.00
C SER A 75 -11.02 -0.97 -1.91
N THR A 76 -11.08 -2.11 -1.23
CA THR A 76 -11.99 -2.36 -0.11
C THR A 76 -11.28 -3.17 0.98
N LEU A 77 -11.80 -3.11 2.20
CA LEU A 77 -11.37 -3.96 3.31
C LEU A 77 -12.46 -4.99 3.60
N ASN A 78 -12.05 -6.24 3.83
CA ASN A 78 -12.89 -7.32 4.35
C ASN A 78 -14.12 -7.68 3.49
N ALA A 79 -14.20 -7.15 2.28
CA ALA A 79 -15.25 -7.44 1.30
C ALA A 79 -14.72 -7.26 -0.12
N LEU A 80 -15.27 -7.99 -1.08
CA LEU A 80 -14.88 -7.87 -2.49
C LEU A 80 -15.32 -6.52 -3.08
N PRO A 81 -14.51 -5.90 -3.95
CA PRO A 81 -14.88 -4.68 -4.64
C PRO A 81 -16.09 -4.89 -5.57
N SER A 82 -16.99 -3.91 -5.63
CA SER A 82 -18.12 -3.88 -6.55
C SER A 82 -18.30 -2.48 -7.14
N GLY A 83 -19.00 -2.37 -8.27
CA GLY A 83 -19.19 -1.08 -8.94
C GLY A 83 -19.69 -1.20 -10.37
N VAL A 84 -19.60 -0.09 -11.10
CA VAL A 84 -20.07 0.00 -12.49
C VAL A 84 -19.20 -0.88 -13.38
N SER A 85 -19.82 -1.78 -14.13
CA SER A 85 -19.10 -2.74 -14.97
C SER A 85 -18.88 -2.29 -16.42
N LYS A 86 -19.57 -1.23 -16.85
CA LYS A 86 -19.45 -0.66 -18.20
C LYS A 86 -19.44 0.86 -18.16
N GLY A 87 -18.37 1.44 -18.71
CA GLY A 87 -18.28 2.87 -18.97
C GLY A 87 -19.00 3.27 -20.25
N ASP A 88 -19.34 4.54 -20.34
CA ASP A 88 -19.81 5.17 -21.57
C ASP A 88 -18.62 5.42 -22.50
N LYS A 89 -18.73 4.96 -23.75
CA LYS A 89 -17.68 5.13 -24.77
C LYS A 89 -17.44 6.59 -25.15
N LYS A 90 -18.40 7.47 -24.90
CA LYS A 90 -18.31 8.91 -25.20
C LYS A 90 -17.71 9.72 -24.05
N LYS A 91 -17.45 9.10 -22.90
CA LYS A 91 -16.89 9.77 -21.72
C LYS A 91 -15.42 9.42 -21.54
N THR A 92 -14.69 10.37 -20.97
CA THR A 92 -13.33 10.16 -20.48
C THR A 92 -13.37 9.99 -18.97
N TYR A 93 -12.56 9.07 -18.47
CA TYR A 93 -12.47 8.74 -17.06
C TYR A 93 -11.06 8.98 -16.56
N VAL A 94 -10.97 9.53 -15.35
CA VAL A 94 -9.71 9.79 -14.65
C VAL A 94 -9.58 8.80 -13.51
N TRP A 95 -8.38 8.24 -13.36
CA TRP A 95 -8.05 7.40 -12.21
C TRP A 95 -7.91 8.27 -10.97
N ASP A 96 -8.65 7.93 -9.93
CA ASP A 96 -8.51 8.51 -8.60
C ASP A 96 -7.75 7.55 -7.67
N GLY A 97 -6.44 7.77 -7.57
CA GLY A 97 -5.58 7.01 -6.67
C GLY A 97 -5.74 7.36 -5.19
N GLU A 98 -6.42 8.46 -4.85
CA GLU A 98 -6.58 8.90 -3.46
C GLU A 98 -7.46 7.94 -2.67
N SER A 99 -8.50 7.39 -3.32
CA SER A 99 -9.38 6.36 -2.75
C SER A 99 -8.63 5.13 -2.19
N VAL A 100 -7.53 4.74 -2.86
CA VAL A 100 -6.65 3.65 -2.42
C VAL A 100 -5.91 4.04 -1.15
N GLY A 101 -5.32 5.24 -1.11
CA GLY A 101 -4.64 5.75 0.08
C GLY A 101 -5.58 5.84 1.29
N ILE A 102 -6.83 6.26 1.08
CA ILE A 102 -7.85 6.29 2.14
C ILE A 102 -8.13 4.87 2.66
N THR A 103 -8.23 3.88 1.79
CA THR A 103 -8.47 2.48 2.19
C THR A 103 -7.26 1.91 2.94
N LEU A 104 -6.04 2.15 2.44
CA LEU A 104 -4.80 1.71 3.08
C LEU A 104 -4.55 2.39 4.43
N SER A 105 -4.98 3.64 4.62
CA SER A 105 -4.87 4.31 5.93
C SER A 105 -5.71 3.63 7.02
N LYS A 106 -6.78 2.94 6.63
CA LYS A 106 -7.67 2.19 7.53
C LYS A 106 -7.23 0.75 7.75
N LEU A 107 -6.36 0.21 6.89
CA LEU A 107 -5.87 -1.16 6.96
C LEU A 107 -5.15 -1.40 8.29
N LYS A 108 -5.50 -2.49 8.98
CA LYS A 108 -4.82 -2.94 10.20
C LYS A 108 -4.36 -4.39 10.07
N THR A 109 -3.45 -4.79 10.94
CA THR A 109 -3.08 -6.21 11.09
C THR A 109 -4.33 -7.07 11.32
N GLY A 110 -4.51 -8.10 10.50
CA GLY A 110 -5.68 -8.99 10.53
C GLY A 110 -6.78 -8.67 9.52
N ASP A 111 -6.77 -7.47 8.91
CA ASP A 111 -7.69 -7.15 7.81
C ASP A 111 -7.28 -7.86 6.51
N THR A 112 -8.28 -8.13 5.65
CA THR A 112 -8.04 -8.52 4.27
C THR A 112 -8.23 -7.33 3.35
N PHE A 113 -7.16 -6.93 2.68
CA PHE A 113 -7.20 -5.90 1.65
C PHE A 113 -7.57 -6.50 0.29
N TYR A 114 -8.54 -5.90 -0.38
CA TYR A 114 -8.88 -6.22 -1.75
C TYR A 114 -8.65 -5.02 -2.66
N PHE A 115 -8.08 -5.28 -3.83
CA PHE A 115 -8.05 -4.34 -4.94
C PHE A 115 -8.41 -5.07 -6.22
N GLY A 116 -9.24 -4.44 -7.06
CA GLY A 116 -9.63 -5.00 -8.34
C GLY A 116 -10.35 -4.00 -9.21
N TRP A 117 -10.60 -4.40 -10.45
CA TRP A 117 -11.27 -3.56 -11.44
C TRP A 117 -12.69 -4.05 -11.67
N THR A 118 -13.64 -3.13 -11.64
CA THR A 118 -15.07 -3.44 -11.81
C THR A 118 -15.48 -3.55 -13.28
N ALA A 119 -14.66 -3.03 -14.22
CA ALA A 119 -14.92 -3.16 -15.65
C ALA A 119 -15.02 -4.63 -16.08
N ASN A 120 -16.11 -4.99 -16.78
CA ASN A 120 -16.38 -6.38 -17.16
C ASN A 120 -15.34 -7.00 -18.11
N TYR A 121 -14.55 -6.17 -18.79
CA TYR A 121 -13.47 -6.61 -19.67
C TYR A 121 -12.09 -6.60 -18.99
N ALA A 122 -12.01 -6.25 -17.69
CA ALA A 122 -10.74 -6.19 -16.96
C ALA A 122 -10.03 -7.54 -16.91
N LEU A 123 -10.75 -8.62 -16.61
CA LEU A 123 -10.18 -9.97 -16.55
C LEU A 123 -9.54 -10.38 -17.88
N ILE A 124 -10.26 -10.15 -18.99
CA ILE A 124 -9.74 -10.45 -20.33
C ILE A 124 -8.52 -9.58 -20.62
N ARG A 125 -8.57 -8.28 -20.27
CA ARG A 125 -7.42 -7.38 -20.48
C ARG A 125 -6.23 -7.77 -19.65
N GLU A 126 -6.42 -8.17 -18.40
CA GLU A 126 -5.34 -8.66 -17.56
C GLU A 126 -4.68 -9.89 -18.17
N ALA A 127 -5.45 -10.85 -18.68
CA ALA A 127 -4.88 -12.04 -19.32
C ALA A 127 -4.00 -11.72 -20.55
N TYR A 128 -4.29 -10.64 -21.28
CA TYR A 128 -3.48 -10.22 -22.45
C TYR A 128 -2.35 -9.24 -22.11
N ASP A 129 -2.65 -8.23 -21.30
CA ASP A 129 -1.77 -7.11 -21.03
C ASP A 129 -0.87 -7.41 -19.79
N GLY A 130 -1.36 -8.19 -18.82
CA GLY A 130 -0.62 -8.66 -17.64
C GLY A 130 -0.21 -7.55 -16.68
N PHE A 131 -1.07 -6.55 -16.46
CA PHE A 131 -0.73 -5.35 -15.69
C PHE A 131 -0.70 -5.60 -14.18
N LEU A 132 -1.62 -6.41 -13.65
CA LEU A 132 -1.58 -6.82 -12.24
C LEU A 132 -0.50 -7.88 -12.02
N GLU A 133 -0.46 -8.91 -12.87
CA GLU A 133 0.46 -10.05 -12.75
C GLU A 133 1.92 -9.57 -12.73
N THR A 134 2.29 -8.65 -13.63
CA THR A 134 3.65 -8.09 -13.65
C THR A 134 3.95 -7.27 -12.40
N ALA A 135 2.99 -6.47 -11.91
CA ALA A 135 3.15 -5.71 -10.68
C ALA A 135 3.31 -6.64 -9.45
N LEU A 136 2.58 -7.75 -9.41
CA LEU A 136 2.71 -8.76 -8.36
C LEU A 136 4.07 -9.48 -8.41
N GLN A 137 4.60 -9.76 -9.61
CA GLN A 137 5.97 -10.29 -9.74
C GLN A 137 7.02 -9.32 -9.16
N ASN A 138 6.74 -8.02 -9.14
CA ASN A 138 7.57 -7.00 -8.51
C ASN A 138 7.34 -6.85 -6.99
N TRP A 139 6.52 -7.70 -6.35
CA TRP A 139 6.18 -7.55 -4.92
C TRP A 139 7.39 -7.39 -4.00
N GLN A 140 8.42 -8.23 -4.16
CA GLN A 140 9.63 -8.13 -3.34
C GLN A 140 10.37 -6.79 -3.55
N LYS A 141 10.36 -6.25 -4.77
CA LYS A 141 10.93 -4.93 -5.07
C LYS A 141 10.13 -3.84 -4.36
N HIS A 142 8.80 -3.91 -4.37
CA HIS A 142 7.95 -2.95 -3.64
C HIS A 142 8.20 -3.00 -2.12
N ILE A 143 8.34 -4.20 -1.54
CA ILE A 143 8.70 -4.37 -0.12
C ILE A 143 10.07 -3.77 0.19
N ASN A 144 11.07 -4.02 -0.67
CA ASN A 144 12.41 -3.47 -0.50
C ASN A 144 12.38 -1.93 -0.55
N ASN A 145 11.66 -1.36 -1.52
CA ASN A 145 11.51 0.08 -1.66
C ASN A 145 10.80 0.71 -0.44
N ALA A 146 9.70 0.09 0.02
CA ALA A 146 8.99 0.51 1.22
C ALA A 146 9.90 0.50 2.45
N THR A 147 10.69 -0.56 2.63
CA THR A 147 11.66 -0.67 3.72
C THR A 147 12.72 0.43 3.66
N GLN A 148 13.25 0.74 2.47
CA GLN A 148 14.23 1.83 2.30
C GLN A 148 13.61 3.21 2.57
N LYS A 149 12.37 3.44 2.12
CA LYS A 149 11.61 4.68 2.43
C LYS A 149 11.45 4.88 3.94
N LEU A 150 11.22 3.82 4.71
CA LEU A 150 11.13 3.90 6.17
C LEU A 150 12.48 4.15 6.84
N LYS A 151 13.57 3.54 6.35
CA LYS A 151 14.91 3.74 6.92
C LYS A 151 15.43 5.17 6.75
N ASN A 152 15.03 5.84 5.68
CA ASN A 152 15.50 7.19 5.32
C ASN A 152 14.61 8.32 5.88
N LYS A 153 13.58 8.00 6.68
CA LYS A 153 12.74 8.98 7.41
C LYS A 153 13.27 9.21 8.81
#